data_AF-A0A922MDJ9-F1
#
_entry.id   AF-A0A922MDJ9-F1
#
_cell.length_a   1.000
_cell.length_b   1.000
_cell.length_c   1.000
_cell.angle_alpha   90.00
_cell.angle_beta   90.00
_cell.angle_gamma   90.00
#
_symmetry.space_group_name_H-M   'P 1'
#
loop_
_entity.id
_entity.type
_entity.pdbx_description
1 polymer ?
#
loop_
_entity_poly.entity_id
_entity_poly.type
_entity_poly.pdbx_seq_one_letter_code
_entity_poly.pdbx_strand_id
1 'polypeptide(L)'
;MRTRWQLTQKIIQDVWKRWRTEYLTQLTSRSKWRRPHENIKMNDVVLIHDENLPPGKWTMGRVVKLHPGQDGYVRVVTVKTKNGYMQRPVIKLSILTEHAEVPDDKQNDQVSKKQQVKLKRNKTSLTAICTAILFL
;
A
#
# COMPACT_ATOMS: atom_id res chain seq x y z
N MET A 1 -2.08 10.14 -48.15
CA MET A 1 -3.52 9.89 -47.89
C MET A 1 -3.66 9.13 -46.59
N ARG A 2 -4.38 9.65 -45.58
CA ARG A 2 -4.68 8.85 -44.37
C ARG A 2 -5.82 7.89 -44.69
N THR A 3 -5.55 6.60 -44.64
CA THR A 3 -6.55 5.54 -44.87
C THR A 3 -7.66 5.65 -43.82
N ARG A 4 -8.93 5.41 -44.18
CA ARG A 4 -10.08 5.46 -43.25
C ARG A 4 -9.81 4.70 -41.94
N TRP A 5 -9.10 3.58 -42.01
CA TRP A 5 -8.63 2.82 -40.85
C TRP A 5 -7.85 3.66 -39.84
N GLN A 6 -6.91 4.49 -40.28
CA GLN A 6 -6.09 5.33 -39.38
C GLN A 6 -6.95 6.38 -38.65
N LEU A 7 -7.97 6.91 -39.33
CA LEU A 7 -8.91 7.85 -38.72
C LEU A 7 -9.75 7.15 -37.64
N THR A 8 -10.30 5.96 -37.94
CA THR A 8 -11.06 5.17 -36.97
C THR A 8 -10.21 4.78 -35.76
N GLN A 9 -8.97 4.34 -35.96
CA GLN A 9 -8.06 4.02 -34.87
C GLN A 9 -7.77 5.22 -33.98
N LYS A 10 -7.57 6.41 -34.57
CA LYS A 10 -7.36 7.64 -33.81
C LYS A 10 -8.57 7.97 -32.94
N ILE A 11 -9.78 7.92 -33.49
CA ILE A 11 -11.02 8.19 -32.73
C ILE A 11 -11.16 7.22 -31.55
N ILE A 12 -10.90 5.92 -31.79
CA ILE A 12 -10.93 4.90 -30.73
C ILE A 12 -9.91 5.24 -29.63
N GLN A 13 -8.68 5.57 -29.99
CA GLN A 13 -7.64 5.95 -29.02
C GLN A 13 -8.04 7.19 -28.20
N ASP A 14 -8.61 8.21 -28.84
CA ASP A 14 -9.06 9.43 -28.17
C ASP A 14 -10.20 9.15 -27.18
N VAL A 15 -11.17 8.32 -27.58
CA VAL A 15 -12.27 7.87 -26.71
C VAL A 15 -11.71 7.11 -25.50
N TRP A 16 -10.80 6.16 -25.73
CA TRP A 16 -10.20 5.38 -24.63
C TRP A 16 -9.38 6.23 -23.68
N LYS A 17 -8.61 7.20 -24.20
CA LYS A 17 -7.83 8.12 -23.38
C LYS A 17 -8.74 8.95 -22.47
N ARG A 18 -9.82 9.49 -23.03
CA ARG A 18 -10.80 10.27 -22.27
C ARG A 18 -11.53 9.41 -21.25
N TRP A 19 -12.07 8.27 -21.67
CA TRP A 19 -12.82 7.36 -20.80
C TRP A 19 -11.94 6.86 -19.64
N ARG A 20 -10.70 6.46 -19.91
CA ARG A 20 -9.76 6.04 -18.86
C ARG A 20 -9.51 7.15 -17.84
N THR A 21 -9.27 8.38 -18.31
CA THR A 21 -8.98 9.52 -17.43
C THR A 21 -10.18 9.83 -16.53
N GLU A 22 -11.37 9.84 -17.11
CA GLU A 22 -12.61 10.12 -16.39
C GLU A 22 -12.95 9.01 -15.39
N TYR A 23 -12.88 7.75 -15.82
CA TYR A 23 -13.14 6.59 -14.99
C TYR A 23 -12.15 6.48 -13.82
N LEU A 24 -10.85 6.67 -14.07
CA LEU A 24 -9.84 6.64 -13.00
C LEU A 24 -10.03 7.77 -11.99
N THR A 25 -10.47 8.96 -12.45
CA THR A 25 -10.78 10.09 -11.56
C THR A 25 -11.95 9.74 -10.65
N GLN A 26 -12.97 9.05 -11.16
CA GLN A 26 -14.10 8.57 -10.35
C GLN A 26 -13.65 7.51 -9.34
N LEU A 27 -12.83 6.53 -9.74
CA LEU A 27 -12.32 5.48 -8.85
C LEU A 27 -11.40 6.02 -7.75
N THR A 28 -10.67 7.10 -8.04
CA THR A 28 -9.71 7.71 -7.11
C THR A 28 -10.32 8.90 -6.36
N SER A 29 -11.62 9.15 -6.51
CA SER A 29 -12.32 10.26 -5.86
C SER A 29 -12.30 10.07 -4.34
N ARG A 30 -11.26 10.63 -3.71
CA ARG A 30 -11.12 10.69 -2.26
C ARG A 30 -12.13 11.70 -1.72
N SER A 31 -12.91 11.28 -0.72
CA SER A 31 -13.77 12.16 0.08
C SER A 31 -12.99 13.39 0.53
N LYS A 32 -13.42 14.59 0.10
CA LYS A 32 -12.76 15.86 0.45
C LYS A 32 -12.73 16.04 1.96
N TRP A 33 -11.52 15.99 2.56
CA TRP A 33 -11.07 16.52 3.86
C TRP A 33 -11.89 16.22 5.14
N ARG A 34 -13.12 15.71 5.03
CA ARG A 34 -14.06 15.58 6.14
C ARG A 34 -13.97 14.23 6.83
N ARG A 35 -13.34 13.22 6.21
CA ARG A 35 -13.15 11.90 6.82
C ARG A 35 -11.73 11.38 6.57
N PRO A 36 -11.03 10.89 7.60
CA PRO A 36 -9.82 10.10 7.39
C PRO A 36 -10.21 8.88 6.54
N HIS A 37 -9.54 8.72 5.41
CA HIS A 37 -9.75 7.56 4.55
C HIS A 37 -8.82 6.43 5.00
N GLU A 38 -9.31 5.19 4.93
CA GLU A 38 -8.50 4.04 5.33
C GLU A 38 -7.22 3.95 4.49
N ASN A 39 -6.12 3.65 5.16
CA ASN A 39 -4.86 3.38 4.49
C ASN A 39 -4.92 2.01 3.81
N ILE A 40 -4.26 1.89 2.66
CA ILE A 40 -4.04 0.60 1.99
C ILE A 40 -3.35 -0.34 2.97
N LYS A 41 -3.87 -1.56 3.09
CA LYS A 41 -3.32 -2.60 3.95
C LYS A 41 -2.47 -3.57 3.13
N MET A 42 -1.67 -4.36 3.84
CA MET A 42 -0.94 -5.45 3.22
C MET A 42 -1.95 -6.42 2.59
N ASN A 43 -1.57 -7.05 1.48
CA ASN A 43 -2.38 -8.04 0.76
C ASN A 43 -3.63 -7.55 0.02
N ASP A 44 -3.94 -6.26 0.03
CA ASP A 44 -5.04 -5.71 -0.77
C ASP A 44 -4.79 -5.88 -2.27
N VAL A 45 -5.88 -6.12 -3.01
CA VAL A 45 -5.85 -6.22 -4.48
C VAL A 45 -6.10 -4.82 -5.05
N VAL A 46 -5.12 -4.37 -5.84
CA VAL A 46 -5.12 -3.03 -6.43
C VAL A 46 -5.03 -3.09 -7.94
N LEU A 47 -5.77 -2.19 -8.58
CA LEU A 47 -5.65 -1.87 -9.99
C LEU A 47 -4.55 -0.81 -10.15
N ILE A 48 -3.55 -1.11 -10.97
CA ILE A 48 -2.43 -0.21 -11.27
C ILE A 48 -2.79 0.58 -12.53
N HIS A 49 -2.64 1.90 -12.45
CA HIS A 49 -2.82 2.76 -13.61
C HIS A 49 -1.51 2.87 -14.37
N ASP A 50 -1.49 2.35 -15.59
CA ASP A 50 -0.38 2.51 -16.52
C ASP A 50 -0.88 3.21 -17.79
N GLU A 51 -0.24 4.33 -18.11
CA GLU A 51 -0.62 5.17 -19.25
C GLU A 51 -0.23 4.51 -20.58
N ASN A 52 0.78 3.63 -20.55
CA ASN A 52 1.35 3.00 -21.75
C ASN A 52 0.61 1.72 -22.18
N LEU A 53 -0.39 1.26 -21.42
CA LEU A 53 -1.13 0.05 -21.76
C LEU A 53 -2.10 0.30 -22.92
N PRO A 54 -2.23 -0.68 -23.85
CA PRO A 54 -3.23 -0.60 -24.90
C PRO A 54 -4.64 -0.56 -24.29
N PRO A 55 -5.62 0.00 -25.02
CA PRO A 55 -7.02 -0.04 -24.64
C PRO A 55 -7.50 -1.42 -24.17
N GLY A 56 -8.27 -1.47 -23.09
CA GLY A 56 -8.86 -2.70 -22.56
C GLY A 56 -7.92 -3.60 -21.72
N LYS A 57 -6.62 -3.29 -21.63
CA LYS A 57 -5.71 -4.03 -20.75
C LYS A 57 -5.51 -3.31 -19.42
N TRP A 58 -5.83 -4.00 -18.33
CA TRP A 58 -5.65 -3.50 -16.97
C TRP A 58 -4.63 -4.35 -16.22
N THR A 59 -3.65 -3.68 -15.61
CA THR A 59 -2.70 -4.33 -14.71
C THR A 59 -3.27 -4.36 -13.31
N MET A 60 -3.45 -5.57 -12.78
CA MET A 60 -3.83 -5.79 -11.39
C MET A 60 -2.63 -6.35 -10.63
N GLY A 61 -2.59 -6.10 -9.33
CA GLY A 61 -1.58 -6.67 -8.48
C GLY A 61 -1.99 -6.68 -7.02
N ARG A 62 -1.22 -7.44 -6.23
CA ARG A 62 -1.40 -7.56 -4.79
C ARG A 62 -0.35 -6.75 -4.06
N VAL A 63 -0.75 -6.03 -3.03
CA VAL A 63 0.17 -5.25 -2.20
C VAL A 63 1.04 -6.18 -1.35
N VAL A 64 2.36 -6.04 -1.48
CA VAL A 64 3.34 -6.87 -0.74
C VAL A 64 4.06 -6.07 0.33
N LYS A 65 4.43 -4.81 0.07
CA LYS A 65 5.09 -3.94 1.05
C LYS A 65 4.51 -2.54 1.01
N LEU A 66 4.30 -1.96 2.19
CA LEU A 66 3.86 -0.58 2.38
C LEU A 66 5.06 0.29 2.75
N HIS A 67 5.14 1.49 2.17
CA HIS A 67 6.16 2.49 2.52
C HIS A 67 5.46 3.72 3.12
N PRO A 68 5.25 3.75 4.45
CA PRO A 68 4.69 4.90 5.15
C PRO A 68 5.72 6.04 5.25
N GLY A 69 5.23 7.27 5.21
CA GLY A 69 6.03 8.45 5.55
C GLY A 69 6.15 8.67 7.06
N GLN A 70 6.82 9.75 7.45
CA GLN A 70 7.00 10.12 8.86
C GLN A 70 5.67 10.38 9.59
N ASP A 71 4.64 10.80 8.84
CA ASP A 71 3.29 11.05 9.34
C ASP A 71 2.44 9.77 9.53
N GLY A 72 2.99 8.58 9.24
CA GLY A 72 2.27 7.30 9.29
C GLY A 72 1.36 7.01 8.08
N TYR A 73 1.19 7.95 7.16
CA TYR A 73 0.42 7.74 5.92
C TYR A 73 1.23 7.02 4.84
N VAL A 74 0.63 6.01 4.21
CA VAL A 74 1.22 5.27 3.09
C VAL A 74 1.13 6.11 1.83
N ARG A 75 2.30 6.46 1.26
CA ARG A 75 2.40 7.23 0.01
C ARG A 75 2.83 6.37 -1.17
N VAL A 76 3.66 5.36 -0.91
CA VAL A 76 4.19 4.44 -1.93
C VAL A 76 3.96 3.01 -1.49
N VAL A 77 3.63 2.15 -2.45
CA VAL A 77 3.36 0.74 -2.23
C VAL A 77 4.14 -0.10 -3.23
N THR A 78 4.67 -1.23 -2.76
CA THR A 78 5.26 -2.26 -3.63
C THR A 78 4.20 -3.30 -3.93
N VAL A 79 3.85 -3.43 -5.20
CA VAL A 79 2.80 -4.31 -5.70
C VAL A 79 3.45 -5.46 -6.46
N LYS A 80 2.94 -6.68 -6.26
CA LYS A 80 3.29 -7.86 -7.05
C LYS A 80 2.28 -8.02 -8.18
N THR A 81 2.78 -7.94 -9.40
CA THR A 81 2.06 -8.16 -10.66
C THR A 81 2.54 -9.47 -11.28
N LYS A 82 1.82 -9.96 -12.31
CA LYS A 82 2.27 -11.12 -13.12
C LYS A 82 3.69 -10.95 -13.68
N ASN A 83 4.09 -9.71 -13.95
CA ASN A 83 5.36 -9.37 -14.59
C ASN A 83 6.49 -9.10 -13.56
N GLY A 84 6.23 -9.21 -12.26
CA GLY A 84 7.21 -8.95 -11.21
C GLY A 84 6.74 -7.93 -10.16
N TYR A 85 7.70 -7.30 -9.49
CA TYR A 85 7.45 -6.32 -8.43
C TYR A 85 7.58 -4.89 -8.97
N MET A 86 6.60 -4.05 -8.68
CA MET A 86 6.58 -2.66 -9.12
C MET A 86 6.27 -1.74 -7.94
N GLN A 87 6.99 -0.62 -7.86
CA GLN A 87 6.68 0.45 -6.92
C GLN A 87 5.82 1.50 -7.59
N ARG A 88 4.69 1.82 -6.94
CA ARG A 88 3.75 2.84 -7.42
C ARG A 88 3.25 3.68 -6.26
N PRO A 89 3.05 5.00 -6.49
CA PRO A 89 2.41 5.85 -5.50
C PRO A 89 0.93 5.47 -5.36
N VAL A 90 0.35 5.69 -4.18
CA VAL A 90 -1.06 5.38 -3.88
C VAL A 90 -2.02 6.11 -4.81
N ILE A 91 -1.66 7.32 -5.25
CA ILE A 91 -2.44 8.10 -6.23
C ILE A 91 -2.54 7.38 -7.57
N LYS A 92 -1.57 6.50 -7.89
CA LYS A 92 -1.57 5.68 -9.10
C LYS A 92 -2.16 4.26 -8.88
N LEU A 93 -2.91 4.05 -7.80
CA LEU A 93 -3.55 2.79 -7.46
C LEU A 93 -5.03 2.99 -7.13
N SER A 94 -5.86 2.00 -7.50
CA SER A 94 -7.27 1.94 -7.10
C SER A 94 -7.54 0.61 -6.41
N ILE A 95 -8.17 0.64 -5.24
CA ILE A 95 -8.46 -0.57 -4.46
C ILE A 95 -9.67 -1.27 -5.07
N LEU A 96 -9.59 -2.57 -5.32
CA LEU A 96 -10.69 -3.37 -5.89
C LEU A 96 -11.39 -4.25 -4.87
N THR A 97 -10.67 -4.70 -3.84
CA THR A 97 -11.23 -5.54 -2.80
C THR A 97 -10.60 -5.15 -1.48
N GLU A 98 -11.45 -4.84 -0.52
CA GLU A 98 -11.10 -4.51 0.85
C GLU A 98 -11.12 -5.83 1.64
N HIS A 99 -9.93 -6.39 1.86
CA HIS A 99 -9.63 -7.51 2.77
C HIS A 99 -10.26 -8.89 2.49
N ALA A 100 -9.38 -9.89 2.38
CA ALA A 100 -9.60 -11.19 3.00
C ALA A 100 -8.57 -11.29 4.12
N GLU A 101 -9.03 -11.23 5.37
CA GLU A 101 -8.17 -11.52 6.53
C GLU A 101 -7.69 -12.97 6.40
N VAL A 102 -6.40 -13.15 6.10
CA VAL A 102 -5.75 -14.44 6.25
C VAL A 102 -5.16 -14.46 7.65
N PRO A 103 -5.56 -15.39 8.54
CA PRO A 103 -4.95 -15.54 9.85
C PRO A 103 -3.44 -15.75 9.69
N ASP A 104 -2.69 -14.97 10.44
CA ASP A 104 -1.24 -14.86 10.35
C ASP A 104 -0.55 -16.09 11.00
N ASP A 105 -0.15 -17.06 10.19
CA ASP A 105 0.79 -18.11 10.60
C ASP A 105 2.23 -17.71 10.19
N LYS A 106 2.86 -16.95 11.09
CA LYS A 106 4.30 -16.79 11.44
C LYS A 106 5.40 -16.86 10.37
N GLN A 107 6.26 -15.82 10.37
CA GLN A 107 7.76 -15.80 10.51
C GLN A 107 8.34 -14.52 9.87
N ASN A 108 9.35 -13.80 10.38
CA ASN A 108 10.37 -14.11 11.36
C ASN A 108 11.05 -12.82 11.88
N ASP A 109 11.53 -12.89 13.11
CA ASP A 109 12.49 -11.98 13.72
C ASP A 109 13.85 -11.95 12.97
N GLN A 110 14.60 -10.87 13.23
CA GLN A 110 16.02 -10.62 12.86
C GLN A 110 16.30 -9.93 11.51
N VAL A 111 16.15 -8.61 11.42
CA VAL A 111 17.22 -7.74 10.88
C VAL A 111 17.16 -6.36 11.58
N SER A 112 18.29 -5.96 12.16
CA SER A 112 18.60 -4.61 12.68
C SER A 112 18.07 -4.23 14.07
N LYS A 113 18.46 -5.03 15.08
CA LYS A 113 19.11 -4.43 16.25
C LYS A 113 20.42 -3.74 15.79
N LYS A 114 20.36 -2.47 15.40
CA LYS A 114 21.50 -1.54 15.53
C LYS A 114 20.97 -0.17 15.93
N GLN A 115 21.63 0.39 16.94
CA GLN A 115 21.47 1.72 17.53
C GLN A 115 20.31 1.91 18.53
N GLN A 116 20.64 1.49 19.76
CA GLN A 116 20.18 2.09 21.00
C GLN A 116 20.49 3.60 21.01
N VAL A 117 19.49 4.46 21.27
CA VAL A 117 19.69 5.77 21.93
C VAL A 117 18.52 6.06 22.89
N LYS A 118 18.80 5.82 24.18
CA LYS A 118 18.27 6.47 25.41
C LYS A 118 16.84 7.06 25.42
N LEU A 119 15.95 6.43 26.20
CA LEU A 119 14.93 7.14 27.00
C LEU A 119 14.67 6.33 28.29
N LYS A 120 15.40 6.66 29.36
CA LYS A 120 14.97 7.48 30.51
C LYS A 120 14.20 6.72 31.59
N ARG A 121 14.82 6.82 32.76
CA ARG A 121 14.24 7.20 34.06
C ARG A 121 13.70 6.09 34.96
N ASN A 122 14.61 5.66 35.84
CA ASN A 122 14.44 5.35 37.26
C ASN A 122 13.02 5.46 37.87
N LYS A 123 12.58 4.36 38.51
CA LYS A 123 11.78 4.42 39.74
C LYS A 123 12.36 3.44 40.76
N THR A 124 12.60 4.01 41.93
CA THR A 124 13.13 3.45 43.17
C THR A 124 12.11 2.60 43.93
N SER A 125 12.64 1.68 44.74
CA SER A 125 12.11 1.12 46.00
C SER A 125 10.86 0.21 45.94
N LEU A 126 11.03 -1.07 46.33
CA LEU A 126 10.30 -1.72 47.45
C LEU A 126 10.78 -3.18 47.61
N THR A 127 10.75 -3.70 48.85
CA THR A 127 11.16 -5.03 49.33
C THR A 127 12.60 -5.17 49.86
N ALA A 128 12.98 -4.25 50.74
CA ALA A 128 13.57 -4.70 52.01
C ALA A 128 12.40 -5.14 52.91
N ILE A 129 12.58 -6.25 53.64
CA ILE A 129 11.65 -6.88 54.61
C ILE A 129 10.66 -7.87 53.97
N CYS A 130 11.07 -9.13 53.89
CA CYS A 130 10.25 -10.31 54.24
C CYS A 130 11.16 -11.55 54.10
N THR A 131 11.81 -11.95 55.20
CA THR A 131 11.53 -13.22 55.89
C THR A 131 11.89 -14.45 55.05
N ALA A 132 13.06 -15.02 55.30
CA ALA A 132 13.20 -16.21 56.15
C ALA A 132 12.79 -17.48 55.38
N ILE A 133 13.76 -18.39 55.20
CA ILE A 133 13.66 -19.86 55.17
C ILE A 133 14.83 -20.45 54.37
N LEU A 134 15.53 -21.40 55.01
CA LEU A 134 16.46 -22.39 54.47
C LEU A 134 17.78 -21.91 53.84
N PHE A 135 18.83 -21.82 54.65
CA PHE A 135 20.13 -22.49 54.38
C PHE A 135 20.82 -22.65 55.73
N LEU A 136 20.34 -23.64 56.47
CA LEU A 136 21.05 -24.35 57.52
C LEU A 136 21.38 -25.72 56.93
#